data_AF-A0A2W7MIQ3-F1
#
_entry.id   AF-A0A2W7MIQ3-F1
#
_cell.length_a   1.000
_cell.length_b   1.000
_cell.length_c   1.000
_cell.angle_alpha   90.00
_cell.angle_beta   90.00
_cell.angle_gamma   90.00
#
_symmetry.space_group_name_H-M   'P 1'
#
loop_
_entity.id
_entity.type
_entity.pdbx_description
1 polymer ?
#
loop_
_entity_poly.entity_id
_entity_poly.type
_entity_poly.pdbx_seq_one_letter_code
_entity_poly.pdbx_strand_id
1 'polypeptide(L)' 'MISLSSFHAMLVPILAGMIMLAIGFNFRDKNAGVFAMWIGMLMILATVVFKILAKLNE' A
#
# COMPACT_ATOMS: atom_id res chain seq x y z
N MET A 1 16.24 -17.78 -10.48
CA MET A 1 15.14 -17.12 -11.23
C MET A 1 14.14 -16.66 -10.19
N ILE A 2 14.08 -15.35 -9.88
CA ILE A 2 13.03 -14.80 -9.01
C ILE A 2 11.74 -15.01 -9.78
N SER A 3 10.93 -15.99 -9.35
CA SER A 3 9.71 -16.33 -10.05
C SER A 3 8.80 -15.11 -10.02
N LEU A 4 8.09 -14.90 -11.13
CA LEU A 4 7.13 -13.83 -11.37
C LEU A 4 6.16 -13.60 -10.17
N SER A 5 5.99 -14.61 -9.31
CA SER A 5 5.15 -14.64 -8.11
C SER A 5 5.45 -13.54 -7.08
N SER A 6 6.70 -13.35 -6.64
CA SER A 6 6.98 -12.40 -5.53
C SER A 6 6.83 -10.94 -5.95
N PHE A 7 7.11 -10.61 -7.20
CA PHE A 7 6.95 -9.24 -7.71
C PHE A 7 5.48 -8.87 -7.85
N HIS A 8 4.63 -9.78 -8.33
CA HIS A 8 3.18 -9.55 -8.43
C HIS A 8 2.50 -9.51 -7.06
N ALA A 9 2.98 -10.29 -6.08
CA ALA A 9 2.44 -10.30 -4.73
C ALA A 9 2.54 -8.94 -4.02
N MET A 10 3.59 -8.15 -4.29
CA MET A 10 3.76 -6.81 -3.73
C MET A 10 2.97 -5.73 -4.48
N LEU A 11 2.61 -6.00 -5.73
CA LEU A 11 1.91 -5.04 -6.59
C LEU A 11 0.44 -4.91 -6.15
N VAL A 12 -0.17 -6.01 -5.70
CA VAL A 12 -1.55 -6.04 -5.19
C VAL A 12 -1.79 -5.08 -4.02
N PRO A 13 -1.04 -5.13 -2.90
CA PRO A 13 -1.26 -4.22 -1.78
C PRO A 13 -0.92 -2.76 -2.11
N ILE A 14 0.05 -2.51 -3.00
CA ILE A 14 0.35 -1.14 -3.47
C ILE A 14 -0.84 -0.58 -4.25
N LEU A 15 -1.36 -1.34 -5.22
CA LEU A 15 -2.53 -0.91 -6.01
C LEU A 15 -3.77 -0.74 -5.12
N ALA A 16 -4.00 -1.63 -4.15
CA ALA A 16 -5.08 -1.50 -3.19
C ALA A 16 -4.93 -0.19 -2.39
N GLY A 17 -3.73 0.11 -1.90
CA GLY A 17 -3.43 1.37 -1.23
C GLY A 17 -3.67 2.59 -2.12
N MET A 18 -3.26 2.55 -3.39
CA MET A 18 -3.49 3.64 -4.35
C MET A 18 -4.99 3.87 -4.62
N ILE A 19 -5.77 2.81 -4.79
CA ILE A 19 -7.23 2.92 -4.96
C ILE A 19 -7.86 3.51 -3.69
N MET A 20 -7.40 3.09 -2.51
CA MET A 20 -7.90 3.61 -1.23
C MET A 20 -7.56 5.09 -1.04
N LEU A 21 -6.39 5.53 -1.48
CA LEU A 21 -6.03 6.95 -1.53
C LEU A 21 -6.97 7.73 -2.47
N ALA A 22 -7.26 7.19 -3.65
CA ALA A 22 -8.18 7.82 -4.60
C ALA A 22 -9.59 7.93 -3.99
N ILE A 23 -10.11 6.86 -3.38
CA ILE A 23 -11.39 6.88 -2.67
C ILE A 23 -11.37 7.93 -1.54
N GLY A 24 -10.34 7.91 -0.69
CA GLY A 24 -10.21 8.86 0.41
C GLY A 24 -10.15 10.31 -0.06
N PHE A 25 -9.47 10.58 -1.18
CA PHE A 25 -9.40 11.89 -1.80
C PHE A 25 -10.76 12.37 -2.34
N ASN A 26 -11.53 11.46 -2.97
CA ASN A 26 -12.88 11.78 -3.45
C ASN A 26 -13.85 12.14 -2.32
N PHE A 27 -13.63 11.63 -1.09
CA PHE A 27 -14.44 11.93 0.09
C PHE A 27 -13.72 12.82 1.11
N ARG A 28 -12.69 13.56 0.70
CA ARG A 28 -11.80 14.32 1.60
C ARG A 28 -12.52 15.36 2.47
N ASP A 29 -13.69 15.81 2.06
CA ASP A 29 -14.50 16.77 2.83
C ASP A 29 -15.10 16.15 4.11
N LYS A 30 -15.04 14.83 4.24
CA LYS A 30 -15.47 14.07 5.41
C LYS A 30 -14.25 13.51 6.13
N ASN A 31 -14.31 13.48 7.47
CA ASN A 31 -13.27 12.83 8.29
C ASN A 31 -13.01 11.38 7.87
N ALA A 32 -14.03 10.66 7.39
CA ALA A 32 -13.89 9.31 6.85
C ALA A 32 -13.00 9.24 5.59
N GLY A 33 -13.04 10.25 4.71
CA GLY A 33 -12.18 10.31 3.53
C GLY A 33 -10.72 10.57 3.90
N VAL A 34 -10.48 11.48 4.84
CA VAL A 34 -9.15 11.71 5.41
C VAL A 34 -8.60 10.45 6.07
N PHE A 35 -9.44 9.74 6.85
CA PHE A 35 -9.08 8.46 7.45
C PHE A 35 -8.74 7.38 6.41
N ALA A 36 -9.51 7.27 5.33
CA ALA A 36 -9.21 6.37 4.21
C ALA A 36 -7.87 6.71 3.54
N MET A 37 -7.52 8.00 3.40
CA MET A 37 -6.21 8.41 2.89
C MET A 37 -5.07 7.97 3.82
N TRP A 38 -5.25 8.08 5.15
CA TRP A 38 -4.27 7.58 6.11
C TRP A 38 -4.06 6.07 5.97
N ILE A 39 -5.14 5.28 5.85
CA ILE A 39 -5.02 3.83 5.65
C ILE A 39 -4.30 3.50 4.35
N GLY A 40 -4.65 4.16 3.24
CA GLY A 40 -4.00 3.93 1.94
C GLY A 40 -2.50 4.20 1.98
N MET A 41 -2.09 5.29 2.64
CA MET A 41 -0.68 5.63 2.83
C MET A 41 0.04 4.60 3.70
N LEU A 42 -0.54 4.22 4.84
CA LEU A 42 0.06 3.25 5.77
C LEU A 42 0.20 1.86 5.13
N MET A 43 -0.75 1.45 4.30
CA MET A 43 -0.70 0.17 3.56
C MET A 43 0.47 0.12 2.58
N ILE A 44 0.68 1.20 1.81
CA ILE A 44 1.82 1.31 0.88
C ILE A 44 3.13 1.30 1.67
N LEU A 45 3.21 2.10 2.75
CA LEU A 45 4.40 2.18 3.59
C LEU A 45 4.75 0.84 4.22
N ALA A 46 3.77 0.14 4.80
CA ALA A 46 3.95 -1.18 5.40
C ALA A 46 4.48 -2.20 4.39
N THR A 47 3.97 -2.17 3.16
CA THR A 47 4.45 -3.05 2.07
C THR A 47 5.93 -2.81 1.77
N VAL A 48 6.34 -1.53 1.66
CA VAL A 48 7.73 -1.16 1.39
C VAL A 48 8.65 -1.51 2.57
N VAL A 49 8.24 -1.20 3.79
CA VAL A 49 9.01 -1.52 5.01
C VAL A 49 9.19 -3.03 5.15
N PHE A 50 8.13 -3.81 4.97
CA PHE A 50 8.21 -5.27 4.99
C PHE A 50 9.22 -5.81 3.98
N LYS A 51 9.21 -5.26 2.75
CA LYS A 51 10.20 -5.64 1.72
C LYS A 51 11.63 -5.32 2.14
N ILE A 52 11.88 -4.13 2.69
CA ILE A 52 13.20 -3.72 3.16
C ILE A 52 13.68 -4.65 4.27
N LEU A 53 12.82 -4.94 5.25
CA LEU A 53 13.14 -5.84 6.35
C LEU A 53 13.41 -7.27 5.89
N ALA A 54 12.58 -7.80 4.97
CA ALA A 54 12.81 -9.12 4.38
C ALA A 54 14.15 -9.16 3.63
N LYS A 55 14.52 -8.10 2.92
CA LYS A 55 15.78 -8.02 2.19
C LYS A 55 17.01 -7.86 3.11
N LEU A 56 16.85 -7.21 4.26
CA LEU A 56 17.91 -7.02 5.25
C LEU A 56 18.19 -8.30 6.06
N ASN A 57 17.17 -9.17 6.18
CA ASN A 57 17.26 -10.45 6.89
C ASN A 57 17.69 -11.61 5.97
N GLU A 58 18.02 -11.33 4.71
CA GLU A 58 18.75 -12.23 3.78
C GLU A 58 20.25 -12.02 3.92
#